data_AF-A0A2W1B8A8-F1
#
_entry.id   AF-A0A2W1B8A8-F1
#
_cell.length_a   1.000
_cell.length_b   1.000
_cell.length_c   1.000
_cell.angle_alpha   90.00
_cell.angle_beta   90.00
_cell.angle_gamma   90.00
#
_symmetry.space_group_name_H-M   'P 1'
#
loop_
_entity.id
_entity.type
_entity.pdbx_description
1 polymer ?
#
loop_
_entity_poly.entity_id
_entity_poly.type
_entity_poly.pdbx_seq_one_letter_code
_entity_poly.pdbx_strand_id
1 'polypeptide(L)' 'VGRSKDNRSRWGFTGGADLGCECGAAMQTMSHLIACPLCPETCSREDLMCASGRALAVAAYWADKV' A
#
# COMPACT_ATOMS: atom_id res chain seq x y z
N VAL A 1 -8.25 8.00 -2.04
CA VAL A 1 -7.17 7.57 -2.97
C VAL A 1 -5.96 7.21 -2.12
N GLY A 2 -5.35 6.03 -2.30
CA GLY A 2 -4.20 5.61 -1.48
C GLY A 2 -2.85 5.70 -2.20
N ARG A 3 -1.74 5.63 -1.45
CA ARG A 3 -0.38 5.91 -1.93
C ARG A 3 0.33 4.74 -2.61
N SER A 4 -0.42 3.73 -3.08
CA SER A 4 0.16 2.59 -3.80
C SER A 4 0.96 3.05 -5.03
N LYS A 5 2.09 2.38 -5.33
CA LYS A 5 2.96 2.76 -6.46
C LYS A 5 2.21 2.83 -7.81
N ASP A 6 1.29 1.91 -8.09
CA ASP A 6 0.40 1.99 -9.27
C ASP A 6 -0.35 3.32 -9.34
N ASN A 7 -0.95 3.74 -8.22
CA ASN A 7 -1.73 4.96 -8.19
C ASN A 7 -0.81 6.17 -8.38
N ARG A 8 0.34 6.22 -7.70
CA ARG A 8 1.32 7.30 -7.89
C ARG A 8 1.81 7.41 -9.34
N SER A 9 1.98 6.28 -10.03
CA SER A 9 2.31 6.22 -11.46
C SER A 9 1.22 6.82 -12.33
N ARG A 10 -0.04 6.47 -12.09
CA ARG A 10 -1.19 7.05 -12.82
C ARG A 10 -1.27 8.57 -12.70
N TRP A 11 -0.83 9.12 -11.57
CA TRP A 11 -0.81 10.57 -11.32
C TRP A 11 0.52 11.24 -11.69
N GLY A 12 1.45 10.52 -12.33
CA GLY A 12 2.73 11.08 -12.80
C GLY A 12 3.76 11.35 -11.71
N PHE A 13 3.55 10.88 -10.48
CA PHE A 13 4.50 11.06 -9.36
C PHE A 13 5.71 10.12 -9.45
N THR A 14 5.60 9.03 -10.21
CA THR A 14 6.72 8.12 -10.47
C THR A 14 7.08 8.18 -11.95
N GLY A 15 8.15 8.90 -12.29
CA GLY A 15 8.69 8.97 -13.66
C GLY A 15 9.32 7.64 -14.09
N GLY A 16 8.50 6.62 -14.37
CA GLY A 16 8.95 5.29 -14.76
C GLY A 16 9.52 4.43 -13.63
N ALA A 17 9.16 4.71 -12.37
CA ALA A 17 9.69 3.98 -11.22
C ALA A 17 9.14 2.54 -11.11
N ASP A 18 9.95 1.68 -10.50
CA ASP A 18 9.58 0.31 -10.14
C ASP A 18 8.23 0.26 -9.41
N LEU A 19 7.24 -0.32 -10.08
CA LEU A 19 5.88 -0.53 -9.56
C LEU A 19 5.82 -1.71 -8.59
N GLY A 20 6.87 -2.52 -8.53
CA GLY A 20 6.96 -3.69 -7.68
C GLY A 20 6.99 -3.36 -6.20
N CYS A 21 6.64 -4.36 -5.40
CA CYS A 21 6.90 -4.37 -3.98
C CYS A 21 8.14 -5.22 -3.69
N GLU A 22 8.90 -4.87 -2.65
CA GLU A 22 10.08 -5.62 -2.20
C GLU A 22 9.76 -7.07 -1.81
N CYS A 23 8.48 -7.39 -1.57
CA CYS A 23 8.02 -8.75 -1.33
C CYS A 23 8.00 -9.63 -2.60
N GLY A 24 8.42 -9.10 -3.75
CA GLY A 24 8.39 -9.76 -5.05
C GLY A 24 7.08 -9.60 -5.83
N ALA A 25 6.11 -8.85 -5.31
CA ALA A 25 4.88 -8.56 -6.06
C ALA A 25 5.21 -7.62 -7.22
N ALA A 26 4.85 -7.99 -8.45
CA ALA A 26 5.14 -7.20 -9.65
C ALA A 26 4.48 -5.81 -9.63
N MET A 27 3.38 -5.64 -8.89
CA MET A 27 2.68 -4.37 -8.80
C MET A 27 2.15 -4.13 -7.38
N GLN A 28 2.59 -3.05 -6.75
CA GLN A 28 2.11 -2.59 -5.47
C GLN A 28 0.82 -1.78 -5.69
N THR A 29 -0.31 -2.47 -5.56
CA THR A 29 -1.67 -1.91 -5.61
C THR A 29 -2.22 -1.67 -4.20
N MET A 30 -3.37 -0.98 -4.07
CA MET A 30 -4.03 -0.83 -2.77
C MET A 30 -4.38 -2.16 -2.11
N SER A 31 -4.87 -3.13 -2.89
CA SER A 31 -5.17 -4.48 -2.38
C SER A 31 -3.91 -5.19 -1.91
N HIS A 32 -2.77 -4.90 -2.54
CA HIS A 32 -1.49 -5.42 -2.10
C HIS A 32 -1.04 -4.79 -0.78
N LEU A 33 -1.14 -3.46 -0.62
CA LEU A 33 -0.70 -2.76 0.60
C LEU A 33 -1.35 -3.31 1.88
N ILE A 34 -2.62 -3.70 1.80
CA ILE A 34 -3.38 -4.21 2.96
C ILE A 34 -3.12 -5.69 3.29
N ALA A 35 -2.50 -6.43 2.38
CA ALA A 35 -2.26 -7.87 2.50
C ALA A 35 -0.79 -8.26 2.23
N CYS A 36 0.11 -7.28 2.18
CA CYS A 36 1.51 -7.51 1.85
C CYS A 36 2.18 -8.32 2.98
N PRO A 37 2.89 -9.42 2.67
CA PRO A 37 3.52 -10.25 3.70
C PRO A 37 4.70 -9.56 4.40
N LEU A 38 5.24 -8.47 3.83
CA LEU A 38 6.25 -7.64 4.50
C LEU A 38 5.64 -6.62 5.47
N CYS A 39 4.33 -6.39 5.42
CA CYS A 39 3.65 -5.54 6.38
C CYS A 39 3.35 -6.39 7.63
N PRO A 40 3.80 -5.98 8.84
CA PRO A 40 3.62 -6.76 10.07
C PRO A 40 2.14 -6.91 10.44
N GLU A 41 1.31 -5.96 10.00
CA GLU A 41 -0.14 -6.00 10.16
C GLU A 41 -0.81 -6.15 8.80
N THR A 42 -1.95 -6.84 8.77
CA THR A 42 -2.83 -6.89 7.59
C THR A 42 -4.18 -6.30 7.96
N CYS A 43 -4.87 -5.72 6.98
CA CYS A 43 -6.20 -5.16 7.20
C CYS A 43 -7.14 -5.47 6.05
N SER A 44 -8.44 -5.47 6.31
CA SER A 44 -9.46 -5.64 5.27
C SER A 44 -9.86 -4.28 4.68
N ARG A 45 -10.69 -4.33 3.63
CA ARG A 45 -11.29 -3.11 3.09
C ARG A 45 -12.28 -2.48 4.07
N GLU A 46 -12.94 -3.27 4.91
CA GLU A 46 -13.82 -2.76 5.97
C GLU A 46 -13.02 -2.07 7.07
N ASP A 47 -11.85 -2.63 7.45
CA ASP A 47 -10.93 -1.98 8.37
C ASP A 47 -10.53 -0.58 7.87
N LEU A 48 -10.24 -0.45 6.56
CA LEU A 48 -9.94 0.85 5.94
C LEU A 48 -11.12 1.82 6.00
N MET A 49 -12.34 1.35 5.74
CA MET A 49 -13.55 2.18 5.78
C MET A 49 -13.88 2.67 7.19
N CYS A 50 -13.61 1.85 8.20
CA CYS A 50 -13.83 2.16 9.61
C CYS A 50 -12.62 2.83 10.29
N ALA A 51 -11.53 3.07 9.56
CA ALA A 51 -10.25 3.53 10.13
C ALA A 51 -9.85 2.73 11.38
N SER A 52 -10.02 1.41 11.34
CA SER A 52 -9.74 0.54 12.48
C SER A 52 -8.26 0.58 12.87
N GLY A 53 -7.93 0.12 14.08
CA GLY A 53 -6.53 0.08 14.54
C GLY A 53 -5.60 -0.64 13.57
N ARG A 54 -6.08 -1.70 12.89
CA ARG A 54 -5.33 -2.41 11.85
C ARG A 54 -5.10 -1.56 10.61
N ALA A 55 -6.11 -0.82 10.15
CA ALA A 55 -5.97 0.11 9.04
C ALA A 55 -4.98 1.24 9.34
N LEU A 56 -5.01 1.78 10.57
CA LEU A 56 -4.06 2.79 11.01
C LEU A 56 -2.63 2.23 11.08
N ALA A 57 -2.44 1.01 11.60
CA ALA A 57 -1.14 0.36 11.67
C ALA A 57 -0.54 0.09 10.27
N VAL A 58 -1.35 -0.43 9.34
CA VAL A 58 -0.94 -0.61 7.94
C VAL A 58 -0.61 0.73 7.27
N ALA A 59 -1.44 1.75 7.47
CA ALA A 59 -1.20 3.09 6.92
C ALA A 59 0.09 3.71 7.46
N ALA A 60 0.36 3.58 8.76
CA ALA A 60 1.58 4.06 9.39
C ALA A 60 2.82 3.34 8.85
N TYR A 61 2.78 2.01 8.72
CA TYR A 61 3.88 1.22 8.17
C TYR A 61 4.28 1.68 6.76
N TRP A 62 3.28 1.98 5.93
CA TRP A 62 3.51 2.42 4.56
C TRP A 62 3.83 3.91 4.45
N ALA A 63 3.45 4.76 5.41
CA ALA A 63 3.69 6.21 5.35
C ALA A 63 5.17 6.58 5.17
N ASP A 64 6.08 5.79 5.75
CA ASP A 64 7.54 5.95 5.61
C ASP A 64 8.14 5.28 4.37
N LYS A 65 7.40 4.41 3.68
CA LYS A 65 7.91 3.51 2.63
C LYS A 65 7.36 3.77 1.22
N VAL A 66 6.20 4.43 1.11
CA VAL A 66 5.59 4.80 -0.19
C VAL A 66 5.67 6.28 -0.47
#